data_AF-A0A1Q2CUS5-F1
#
_entry.id   AF-A0A1Q2CUS5-F1
#
_cell.length_a   1.000
_cell.length_b   1.000
_cell.length_c   1.000
_cell.angle_alpha   90.00
_cell.angle_beta   90.00
_cell.angle_gamma   90.00
#
_symmetry.space_group_name_H-M   'P 1'
#
loop_
_entity.id
_entity.type
_entity.pdbx_description
1 polymer ?
#
loop_
_entity_poly.entity_id
_entity_poly.type
_entity_poly.pdbx_seq_one_letter_code
_entity_poly.pdbx_strand_id
1 'polypeptide(L)'
;MSHDNLPVKDPELGHVVANPGVEEHIERYTDVDKGAGNRAYAAILMMLAAVPVLAIAFVVIYFAVPRDAYIDFGWLKANAQNVFLGLTGGLAVVLIGVAVIQWARVLMGDHESVELRHTAASSAEDREVVVEQFADGVEQSGVKRRKLLLGAVGGAVGISIVPAVVLLADMGPWPTKAVRARTIERTIWADQPEEDGKPVGIRLVNDENWLPLRAEDLEIGQLVNAQPENLLDLHGKDLMIEKAKASIIVVRMDPASIKIPESRKDWQVAGILAYSKICTHVGCPISLWERQTHHLLCPCHQSTFDLGDSGVVVFGPAARSLPQLPIEVDDEGYLIAKGDFTVPVGPSFFERDSRHDFVKGDN
;
A
#
# COMPACT_ATOMS: atom_id res chain seq x y z
N MET A 1 -50.84 1.96 -15.97
CA MET A 1 -49.99 2.14 -14.78
C MET A 1 -50.83 1.68 -13.61
N SER A 2 -50.32 0.72 -12.81
CA SER A 2 -51.07 0.18 -11.67
C SER A 2 -51.54 1.32 -10.76
N HIS A 3 -52.78 1.22 -10.28
CA HIS A 3 -53.47 2.26 -9.52
C HIS A 3 -53.04 2.35 -8.04
N ASP A 4 -51.99 1.64 -7.62
CA ASP A 4 -51.61 1.50 -6.21
C ASP A 4 -50.40 2.33 -5.77
N ASN A 5 -50.20 3.48 -6.42
CA ASN A 5 -49.33 4.53 -5.88
C ASN A 5 -50.05 5.22 -4.71
N LEU A 6 -50.11 4.56 -3.55
CA LEU A 6 -50.65 5.12 -2.31
C LEU A 6 -49.50 5.72 -1.48
N PRO A 7 -49.72 6.80 -0.70
CA PRO A 7 -48.77 7.16 0.35
C PRO A 7 -48.53 5.94 1.24
N VAL A 8 -47.33 5.78 1.78
CA VAL A 8 -47.01 4.72 2.76
C VAL A 8 -48.02 4.80 3.89
N LYS A 9 -49.07 3.97 3.84
CA LYS A 9 -50.05 3.83 4.90
C LYS A 9 -49.50 2.78 5.85
N ASP A 10 -48.68 3.22 6.78
CA ASP A 10 -48.49 2.45 8.00
C ASP A 10 -49.71 2.73 8.90
N PRO A 11 -50.59 1.74 9.14
CA PRO A 11 -51.81 1.92 9.93
C PRO A 11 -51.54 2.25 11.41
N GLU A 12 -50.31 2.08 11.91
CA GLU A 12 -49.94 2.41 13.30
C GLU A 12 -49.29 3.80 13.43
N LEU A 13 -48.71 4.33 12.35
CA LEU A 13 -48.12 5.67 12.32
C LEU A 13 -49.19 6.70 11.92
N GLY A 14 -50.06 7.05 12.89
CA GLY A 14 -50.90 8.23 12.77
C GLY A 14 -50.03 9.47 12.61
N HIS A 15 -49.96 10.05 11.40
CA HIS A 15 -49.26 11.30 11.19
C HIS A 15 -49.97 12.41 11.98
N VAL A 16 -49.31 12.90 13.05
CA VAL A 16 -49.83 13.91 13.98
C VAL A 16 -50.06 15.27 13.28
N VAL A 17 -49.46 15.46 12.09
CA VAL A 17 -49.57 16.66 11.26
C VAL A 17 -50.10 16.28 9.89
N ALA A 18 -51.11 17.02 9.40
CA ALA A 18 -51.67 16.83 8.07
C ALA A 18 -50.62 17.14 6.98
N ASN A 19 -50.64 16.39 5.88
CA ASN A 19 -49.76 16.66 4.73
C ASN A 19 -50.06 18.07 4.20
N PRO A 20 -49.08 19.01 4.24
CA PRO A 20 -49.31 20.38 3.78
C PRO A 20 -49.53 20.49 2.26
N GLY A 21 -49.33 19.41 1.50
CA GLY A 21 -49.41 19.41 0.05
C GLY A 21 -48.13 19.94 -0.59
N VAL A 22 -48.16 20.08 -1.91
CA VAL A 22 -47.11 20.74 -2.70
C VAL A 22 -47.37 22.23 -2.67
N GLU A 23 -46.33 23.05 -2.46
CA GLU A 23 -46.48 24.50 -2.48
C GLU A 23 -46.85 25.00 -3.89
N GLU A 24 -47.44 26.20 -3.98
CA GLU A 24 -47.74 26.81 -5.27
C GLU A 24 -46.43 27.10 -6.02
N HIS A 25 -46.36 26.71 -7.29
CA HIS A 25 -45.18 26.94 -8.11
C HIS A 25 -45.01 28.44 -8.39
N ILE A 26 -43.85 28.98 -8.01
CA ILE A 26 -43.49 30.38 -8.24
C ILE A 26 -42.60 30.47 -9.48
N GLU A 27 -43.07 31.18 -10.50
CA GLU A 27 -42.28 31.41 -11.72
C GLU A 27 -41.03 32.25 -11.43
N ARG A 28 -39.90 31.89 -12.05
CA ARG A 28 -38.65 32.64 -11.90
C ARG A 28 -38.68 33.87 -12.79
N TYR A 29 -37.82 34.84 -12.49
CA TYR A 29 -37.70 36.06 -13.30
C TYR A 29 -37.40 35.77 -14.79
N THR A 30 -36.64 34.72 -15.08
CA THR A 30 -36.31 34.29 -16.45
C THR A 30 -37.48 33.66 -17.19
N ASP A 31 -38.50 33.16 -16.48
CA ASP A 31 -39.70 32.58 -17.07
C ASP A 31 -40.69 33.69 -17.50
N VAL A 32 -40.79 34.75 -16.70
CA VAL A 32 -41.69 35.89 -16.96
C VAL A 32 -41.11 36.95 -17.91
N ASP A 33 -39.80 37.22 -17.82
CA ASP A 33 -39.11 38.25 -18.61
C ASP A 33 -38.30 37.63 -19.75
N LYS A 34 -38.80 37.78 -20.98
CA LYS A 34 -38.16 37.26 -22.20
C LYS A 34 -36.73 37.79 -22.39
N GLY A 35 -36.45 39.03 -21.99
CA GLY A 35 -35.13 39.62 -22.09
C GLY A 35 -34.14 38.96 -21.14
N ALA A 36 -34.56 38.70 -19.90
CA ALA A 36 -33.79 37.95 -18.91
C ALA A 36 -33.53 36.51 -19.36
N GLY A 37 -34.56 35.81 -19.87
CA GLY A 37 -34.42 34.47 -20.43
C GLY A 37 -33.43 34.42 -21.60
N ASN A 38 -33.51 35.35 -22.55
CA ASN A 38 -32.58 35.43 -23.69
C ASN A 38 -31.13 35.70 -23.26
N ARG A 39 -30.90 36.53 -22.23
CA ARG A 39 -29.54 36.77 -21.68
C ARG A 39 -28.96 35.51 -21.03
N ALA A 40 -29.78 34.79 -20.24
CA ALA A 40 -29.38 33.52 -19.63
C ALA A 40 -29.06 32.47 -20.70
N TYR A 41 -29.90 32.34 -21.72
CA TYR A 41 -29.69 31.45 -22.86
C TYR A 41 -28.37 31.74 -23.59
N ALA A 42 -28.10 33.01 -23.89
CA ALA A 42 -26.85 33.42 -24.52
C ALA A 42 -25.62 33.11 -23.65
N ALA A 43 -25.69 33.32 -22.33
CA ALA A 43 -24.60 32.99 -21.41
C ALA A 43 -24.28 31.49 -21.40
N ILE A 44 -25.30 30.64 -21.35
CA ILE A 44 -25.15 29.16 -21.41
C ILE A 44 -24.52 28.75 -22.75
N LEU A 45 -25.01 29.29 -23.86
CA LEU A 45 -24.45 29.01 -25.18
C LEU A 45 -22.99 29.45 -25.30
N MET A 46 -22.61 30.62 -24.76
CA MET A 46 -21.22 31.06 -24.78
C MET A 46 -20.30 30.12 -24.00
N MET A 47 -20.74 29.64 -22.83
CA MET A 47 -19.97 28.67 -22.05
C MET A 47 -19.79 27.34 -22.81
N LEU A 48 -20.85 26.82 -23.43
CA LEU A 48 -20.80 25.59 -24.23
C LEU A 48 -19.99 25.77 -25.53
N ALA A 49 -20.07 26.94 -26.17
CA ALA A 49 -19.31 27.24 -27.39
C ALA A 49 -17.80 27.38 -27.13
N ALA A 50 -17.39 27.77 -25.92
CA ALA A 50 -15.99 27.81 -25.54
C ALA A 50 -15.36 26.41 -25.38
N VAL A 51 -16.16 25.39 -25.06
CA VAL A 51 -15.69 24.00 -24.86
C VAL A 51 -14.95 23.42 -26.07
N PRO A 52 -15.51 23.40 -27.30
CA PRO A 52 -14.78 22.87 -28.45
C PRO A 52 -13.52 23.68 -28.76
N VAL A 53 -13.52 24.99 -28.51
CA VAL A 53 -12.31 25.83 -28.66
C VAL A 53 -11.22 25.40 -27.68
N LEU A 54 -11.57 25.19 -26.41
CA LEU A 54 -10.65 24.71 -25.39
C LEU A 54 -10.17 23.27 -25.67
N ALA A 55 -11.04 22.39 -26.17
CA ALA A 55 -10.67 21.04 -26.56
C ALA A 55 -9.68 21.02 -27.74
N ILE A 56 -9.91 21.86 -28.77
CA ILE A 56 -8.95 22.02 -29.87
C ILE A 56 -7.64 22.60 -29.35
N ALA A 57 -7.70 23.62 -28.47
CA ALA A 57 -6.51 24.20 -27.86
C ALA A 57 -5.73 23.15 -27.06
N PHE A 58 -6.39 22.27 -26.31
CA PHE A 58 -5.78 21.14 -25.61
C PHE A 58 -4.99 20.23 -26.56
N VAL A 59 -5.60 19.82 -27.67
CA VAL A 59 -4.93 18.98 -28.68
C VAL A 59 -3.75 19.70 -29.31
N VAL A 60 -3.90 20.98 -29.67
CA VAL A 60 -2.81 21.79 -30.23
C VAL A 60 -1.67 21.91 -29.22
N ILE A 61 -1.96 22.25 -27.97
CA ILE A 61 -0.96 22.37 -26.89
C ILE A 61 -0.21 21.05 -26.68
N TYR A 62 -0.91 19.91 -26.74
CA TYR A 62 -0.30 18.59 -26.58
C TYR A 62 0.84 18.34 -27.58
N PHE A 63 0.69 18.79 -28.82
CA PHE A 63 1.70 18.63 -29.86
C PHE A 63 2.65 19.82 -30.02
N ALA A 64 2.20 21.04 -29.73
CA ALA A 64 2.94 22.27 -30.02
C ALA A 64 3.83 22.76 -28.86
N VAL A 65 3.51 22.41 -27.60
CA VAL A 65 4.29 22.85 -26.43
C VAL A 65 5.36 21.82 -26.11
N PRO A 66 6.67 22.20 -26.09
CA PRO A 66 7.75 21.30 -25.72
C PRO A 66 7.62 20.78 -24.28
N ARG A 67 8.00 19.52 -24.06
CA ARG A 67 7.94 18.87 -22.74
C ARG A 67 8.88 19.49 -21.71
N ASP A 68 9.95 20.10 -22.16
CA ASP A 68 10.97 20.79 -21.36
C ASP A 68 10.72 22.30 -21.22
N ALA A 69 9.61 22.81 -21.77
CA ALA A 69 9.21 24.20 -21.56
C ALA A 69 8.66 24.41 -20.14
N TYR A 70 9.03 25.53 -19.53
CA TYR A 70 8.60 25.92 -18.19
C TYR A 70 8.03 27.34 -18.20
N ILE A 71 7.06 27.58 -17.32
CA ILE A 71 6.53 28.90 -17.00
C ILE A 71 7.04 29.28 -15.61
N ASP A 72 7.51 30.51 -15.49
CA ASP A 72 7.99 31.08 -14.24
C ASP A 72 6.87 31.94 -13.60
N PHE A 73 6.45 31.55 -12.39
CA PHE A 73 5.49 32.29 -11.56
C PHE A 73 6.19 32.99 -10.38
N GLY A 74 7.47 33.33 -10.51
CA GLY A 74 8.29 33.98 -9.50
C GLY A 74 8.93 32.98 -8.55
N TRP A 75 8.19 32.51 -7.54
CA TRP A 75 8.69 31.53 -6.56
C TRP A 75 8.40 30.08 -6.95
N LEU A 76 7.61 29.87 -8.01
CA LEU A 76 7.23 28.57 -8.52
C LEU A 76 7.57 28.48 -10.00
N LYS A 77 8.29 27.43 -10.39
CA LYS A 77 8.53 27.08 -11.78
C LYS A 77 7.70 25.84 -12.12
N ALA A 78 6.80 25.95 -13.08
CA ALA A 78 5.89 24.88 -13.45
C ALA A 78 6.13 24.44 -14.90
N ASN A 79 5.89 23.17 -15.18
CA ASN A 79 5.97 22.64 -16.54
C ASN A 79 4.86 23.28 -17.39
N ALA A 80 5.23 23.90 -18.51
CA ALA A 80 4.33 24.70 -19.34
C ALA A 80 3.22 23.82 -19.95
N GLN A 81 3.57 22.62 -20.42
CA GLN A 81 2.63 21.71 -21.04
C GLN A 81 1.56 21.25 -20.04
N ASN A 82 1.96 20.84 -18.83
CA ASN A 82 1.01 20.44 -17.78
C ASN A 82 0.05 21.58 -17.41
N VAL A 83 0.57 22.80 -17.27
CA VAL A 83 -0.24 23.98 -16.94
C VAL A 83 -1.27 24.23 -18.03
N PHE A 84 -0.87 24.27 -19.30
CA PHE A 84 -1.78 24.59 -20.39
C PHE A 84 -2.80 23.48 -20.67
N LEU A 85 -2.40 22.21 -20.60
CA LEU A 85 -3.33 21.08 -20.71
C LEU A 85 -4.35 21.07 -19.55
N GLY A 86 -3.87 21.31 -18.33
CA GLY A 86 -4.74 21.43 -17.17
C GLY A 86 -5.74 22.57 -17.30
N LEU A 87 -5.29 23.73 -17.77
CA LEU A 87 -6.14 24.91 -17.98
C LEU A 87 -7.20 24.68 -19.06
N THR A 88 -6.82 24.17 -20.25
CA THR A 88 -7.79 24.00 -21.33
C THR A 88 -8.75 22.84 -21.07
N GLY A 89 -8.24 21.69 -20.61
CA GLY A 89 -9.07 20.53 -20.29
C GLY A 89 -9.95 20.76 -19.06
N GLY A 90 -9.35 21.30 -17.98
CA GLY A 90 -10.07 21.59 -16.74
C GLY A 90 -11.14 22.66 -16.93
N LEU A 91 -10.83 23.77 -17.61
CA LEU A 91 -11.80 24.82 -17.87
C LEU A 91 -12.94 24.34 -18.79
N ALA A 92 -12.65 23.49 -19.78
CA ALA A 92 -13.68 22.91 -20.64
C ALA A 92 -14.71 22.12 -19.81
N VAL A 93 -14.24 21.25 -18.90
CA VAL A 93 -15.14 20.46 -18.02
C VAL A 93 -15.91 21.36 -17.06
N VAL A 94 -15.25 22.36 -16.46
CA VAL A 94 -15.93 23.32 -15.58
C VAL A 94 -17.03 24.09 -16.31
N LEU A 95 -16.76 24.56 -17.53
CA LEU A 95 -17.75 25.29 -18.33
C LEU A 95 -18.95 24.40 -18.72
N ILE A 96 -18.73 23.13 -19.03
CA ILE A 96 -19.83 22.17 -19.24
C ILE A 96 -20.69 22.07 -17.97
N GLY A 97 -20.06 21.84 -16.81
CA GLY A 97 -20.76 21.69 -15.54
C GLY A 97 -21.56 22.95 -15.16
N VAL A 98 -20.93 24.13 -15.24
CA VAL A 98 -21.59 25.41 -14.95
C VAL A 98 -22.73 25.67 -15.94
N ALA A 99 -22.53 25.40 -17.24
CA ALA A 99 -23.56 25.60 -18.25
C ALA A 99 -24.79 24.71 -18.01
N VAL A 100 -24.59 23.42 -17.70
CA VAL A 100 -25.70 22.49 -17.41
C VAL A 100 -26.45 22.88 -16.14
N ILE A 101 -25.74 23.26 -15.07
CA ILE A 101 -26.39 23.73 -13.83
C ILE A 101 -27.16 25.04 -14.05
N GLN A 102 -26.58 25.98 -14.80
CA GLN A 102 -27.29 27.22 -15.15
C GLN A 102 -28.53 26.89 -15.99
N TRP A 103 -28.41 26.03 -17.00
CA TRP A 103 -29.55 25.60 -17.80
C TRP A 103 -30.68 25.00 -16.94
N ALA A 104 -30.33 24.08 -16.03
CA ALA A 104 -31.28 23.48 -15.10
C ALA A 104 -31.94 24.51 -14.17
N ARG A 105 -31.16 25.45 -13.63
CA ARG A 105 -31.65 26.39 -12.61
C ARG A 105 -32.46 27.56 -13.14
N VAL A 106 -32.18 28.03 -14.37
CA VAL A 106 -32.77 29.28 -14.87
C VAL A 106 -33.62 29.16 -16.13
N LEU A 107 -33.64 28.00 -16.80
CA LEU A 107 -34.41 27.82 -18.04
C LEU A 107 -35.21 26.51 -18.10
N MET A 108 -34.76 25.42 -17.45
CA MET A 108 -35.58 24.19 -17.36
C MET A 108 -36.74 24.40 -16.38
N GLY A 109 -37.89 23.77 -16.65
CA GLY A 109 -39.02 23.82 -15.74
C GLY A 109 -38.70 23.18 -14.38
N ASP A 110 -39.03 23.88 -13.30
CA ASP A 110 -38.77 23.54 -11.90
C ASP A 110 -40.07 23.25 -11.13
N HIS A 111 -41.01 22.58 -11.79
CA HIS A 111 -42.25 22.14 -11.15
C HIS A 111 -41.98 21.03 -10.13
N GLU A 112 -42.48 21.21 -8.92
CA GLU A 112 -42.48 20.17 -7.90
C GLU A 112 -43.45 19.05 -8.31
N SER A 113 -42.99 17.81 -8.23
CA SER A 113 -43.79 16.62 -8.53
C SER A 113 -43.71 15.64 -7.37
N VAL A 114 -44.85 15.05 -7.01
CA VAL A 114 -44.92 14.01 -5.97
C VAL A 114 -45.04 12.65 -6.64
N GLU A 115 -44.05 11.79 -6.39
CA GLU A 115 -44.12 10.37 -6.71
C GLU A 115 -44.38 9.59 -5.42
N LEU A 116 -45.58 9.00 -5.33
CA LEU A 116 -45.94 8.18 -4.18
C LEU A 116 -45.21 6.84 -4.26
N ARG A 117 -44.45 6.50 -3.21
CA ARG A 117 -43.72 5.25 -3.13
C ARG A 117 -44.66 4.11 -2.79
N HIS A 118 -44.61 3.04 -3.58
CA HIS A 118 -45.21 1.76 -3.21
C HIS A 118 -44.60 1.23 -1.91
N THR A 119 -45.33 0.38 -1.21
CA THR A 119 -44.82 -0.31 -0.01
C THR A 119 -43.62 -1.17 -0.37
N ALA A 120 -42.62 -1.27 0.52
CA ALA A 120 -41.49 -2.19 0.32
C ALA A 120 -41.93 -3.67 0.26
N ALA A 121 -43.14 -3.96 0.76
CA ALA A 121 -43.80 -5.24 0.63
C ALA A 121 -44.53 -5.35 -0.72
N SER A 122 -44.34 -6.47 -1.43
CA SER A 122 -45.25 -6.93 -2.48
C SER A 122 -46.65 -7.19 -1.93
N SER A 123 -47.67 -7.14 -2.79
CA SER A 123 -49.06 -7.42 -2.43
C SER A 123 -49.22 -8.86 -1.92
N ALA A 124 -50.28 -9.12 -1.14
CA ALA A 124 -50.58 -10.47 -0.67
C ALA A 124 -50.85 -11.43 -1.85
N GLU A 125 -51.57 -10.94 -2.87
CA GLU A 125 -51.87 -11.69 -4.09
C GLU A 125 -50.59 -12.07 -4.86
N ASP A 126 -49.67 -11.13 -5.10
CA ASP A 126 -48.41 -11.44 -5.80
C ASP A 126 -47.57 -12.46 -5.02
N ARG A 127 -47.56 -12.37 -3.68
CA ARG A 127 -46.85 -13.34 -2.83
C ARG A 127 -47.45 -14.73 -2.92
N GLU A 128 -48.79 -14.82 -2.90
CA GLU A 128 -49.51 -16.09 -3.05
C GLU A 128 -49.21 -16.72 -4.41
N VAL A 129 -49.28 -15.94 -5.49
CA VAL A 129 -48.96 -16.39 -6.86
C VAL A 129 -47.52 -16.89 -6.97
N VAL A 130 -46.54 -16.16 -6.41
CA VAL A 130 -45.13 -16.59 -6.45
C VAL A 130 -44.92 -17.88 -5.65
N VAL A 131 -45.58 -18.03 -4.50
CA VAL A 131 -45.51 -19.27 -3.70
C VAL A 131 -46.13 -20.44 -4.46
N GLU A 132 -47.28 -20.24 -5.11
CA GLU A 132 -47.93 -21.25 -5.94
C GLU A 132 -47.04 -21.66 -7.12
N GLN A 133 -46.53 -20.70 -7.90
CA GLN A 133 -45.64 -20.98 -9.03
C GLN A 133 -44.34 -21.68 -8.61
N PHE A 134 -43.78 -21.32 -7.45
CA PHE A 134 -42.62 -22.03 -6.89
C PHE A 134 -42.97 -23.46 -6.50
N ALA A 135 -44.13 -23.68 -5.86
CA ALA A 135 -44.62 -25.01 -5.51
C ALA A 135 -44.87 -25.88 -6.75
N ASP A 136 -45.49 -25.32 -7.78
CA ASP A 136 -45.71 -25.96 -9.08
C ASP A 136 -44.39 -26.36 -9.73
N GLY A 137 -43.39 -25.48 -9.74
CA GLY A 137 -42.04 -25.79 -10.24
C GLY A 137 -41.38 -26.94 -9.48
N VAL A 138 -41.53 -26.98 -8.15
CA VAL A 138 -41.03 -28.07 -7.30
C VAL A 138 -41.77 -29.39 -7.59
N GLU A 139 -43.07 -29.35 -7.86
CA GLU A 139 -43.87 -30.53 -8.22
C GLU A 139 -43.52 -31.05 -9.62
N GLN A 140 -43.55 -30.18 -10.64
CA GLN A 140 -43.25 -30.52 -12.03
C GLN A 140 -41.83 -31.05 -12.22
N SER A 141 -40.84 -30.48 -11.51
CA SER A 141 -39.47 -30.98 -11.53
C SER A 141 -39.32 -32.38 -10.90
N GLY A 142 -40.27 -32.78 -10.05
CA GLY A 142 -40.23 -34.03 -9.31
C GLY A 142 -39.05 -34.14 -8.34
N VAL A 143 -38.46 -33.01 -7.94
CA VAL A 143 -37.21 -32.98 -7.16
C VAL A 143 -37.35 -33.69 -5.81
N LYS A 144 -38.53 -33.60 -5.17
CA LYS A 144 -38.83 -34.28 -3.88
C LYS A 144 -38.74 -35.81 -3.96
N ARG A 145 -39.11 -36.41 -5.10
CA ARG A 145 -39.05 -37.87 -5.33
C ARG A 145 -37.71 -38.34 -5.93
N ARG A 146 -36.97 -37.44 -6.60
CA ARG A 146 -35.70 -37.73 -7.29
C ARG A 146 -34.48 -37.38 -6.43
N LYS A 147 -34.44 -37.87 -5.18
CA LYS A 147 -33.39 -37.54 -4.21
C LYS A 147 -31.97 -37.86 -4.67
N LEU A 148 -31.79 -38.95 -5.43
CA LEU A 148 -30.49 -39.31 -6.00
C LEU A 148 -30.01 -38.30 -7.05
N LEU A 149 -30.91 -37.81 -7.91
CA LEU A 149 -30.57 -36.78 -8.91
C LEU A 149 -30.21 -35.46 -8.23
N LEU A 150 -30.97 -35.04 -7.21
CA LEU A 150 -30.66 -33.85 -6.43
C LEU A 150 -29.29 -33.99 -5.73
N GLY A 151 -29.01 -35.16 -5.14
CA GLY A 151 -27.71 -35.47 -4.55
C GLY A 151 -26.58 -35.45 -5.59
N ALA A 152 -26.81 -35.97 -6.80
CA ALA A 152 -25.84 -35.96 -7.89
C ALA A 152 -25.56 -34.54 -8.40
N VAL A 153 -26.58 -33.68 -8.55
CA VAL A 153 -26.40 -32.27 -8.92
C VAL A 153 -25.66 -31.52 -7.81
N GLY A 154 -26.06 -31.71 -6.55
CA GLY A 154 -25.37 -31.12 -5.40
C GLY A 154 -23.90 -31.56 -5.32
N GLY A 155 -23.63 -32.85 -5.56
CA GLY A 155 -22.27 -33.39 -5.64
C GLY A 155 -21.46 -32.81 -6.80
N ALA A 156 -22.07 -32.69 -7.98
CA ALA A 156 -21.43 -32.12 -9.18
C ALA A 156 -21.09 -30.63 -9.00
N VAL A 157 -22.00 -29.84 -8.43
CA VAL A 157 -21.76 -28.41 -8.11
C VAL A 157 -20.76 -28.27 -6.96
N GLY A 158 -20.83 -29.15 -5.95
CA GLY A 158 -19.89 -29.12 -4.82
C GLY A 158 -18.46 -29.45 -5.25
N ILE A 159 -18.27 -30.51 -6.04
CA ILE A 159 -16.93 -30.93 -6.49
C ILE A 159 -16.34 -29.96 -7.51
N SER A 160 -17.16 -29.24 -8.29
CA SER A 160 -16.66 -28.26 -9.26
C SER A 160 -16.01 -27.02 -8.60
N ILE A 161 -16.26 -26.79 -7.31
CA ILE A 161 -15.60 -25.73 -6.52
C ILE A 161 -14.18 -26.13 -6.13
N VAL A 162 -13.88 -27.43 -6.00
CA VAL A 162 -12.58 -27.90 -5.51
C VAL A 162 -11.41 -27.37 -6.36
N PRO A 163 -11.43 -27.42 -7.70
CA PRO A 163 -10.39 -26.79 -8.51
C PRO A 163 -10.20 -25.31 -8.22
N ALA A 164 -11.28 -24.53 -8.04
CA ALA A 164 -11.19 -23.11 -7.73
C ALA A 164 -10.50 -22.85 -6.37
N VAL A 165 -10.77 -23.69 -5.37
CA VAL A 165 -10.09 -23.62 -4.05
C VAL A 165 -8.62 -24.05 -4.17
N VAL A 166 -8.33 -25.11 -4.92
CA VAL A 166 -6.95 -25.60 -5.12
C VAL A 166 -6.09 -24.57 -5.86
N LEU A 167 -6.65 -23.80 -6.80
CA LEU A 167 -5.93 -22.72 -7.47
C LEU A 167 -5.44 -21.61 -6.53
N LEU A 168 -6.06 -21.45 -5.35
CA LEU A 168 -5.56 -20.51 -4.34
C LEU A 168 -4.20 -20.94 -3.76
N ALA A 169 -3.86 -22.22 -3.86
CA ALA A 169 -2.60 -22.75 -3.37
C ALA A 169 -1.38 -22.37 -4.25
N ASP A 170 -1.61 -21.82 -5.45
CA ASP A 170 -0.58 -21.30 -6.35
C ASP A 170 -0.33 -19.79 -6.17
N MET A 171 -1.04 -19.11 -5.26
CA MET A 171 -0.88 -17.66 -5.02
C MET A 171 0.45 -17.28 -4.35
N GLY A 172 1.29 -18.25 -3.97
CA GLY A 172 2.60 -17.96 -3.39
C GLY A 172 3.38 -19.20 -2.98
N PRO A 173 4.63 -19.02 -2.54
CA PRO A 173 5.42 -20.11 -1.99
C PRO A 173 4.79 -20.61 -0.69
N TRP A 174 4.75 -21.93 -0.55
CA TRP A 174 4.27 -22.56 0.67
C TRP A 174 5.26 -22.33 1.82
N PRO A 175 4.84 -21.86 3.00
CA PRO A 175 5.72 -21.52 4.13
C PRO A 175 6.22 -22.76 4.90
N THR A 176 6.65 -23.78 4.17
CA THR A 176 7.22 -25.00 4.75
C THR A 176 8.54 -24.68 5.47
N LYS A 177 8.95 -25.54 6.41
CA LYS A 177 10.23 -25.39 7.12
C LYS A 177 11.42 -25.25 6.17
N ALA A 178 11.44 -26.02 5.08
CA ALA A 178 12.51 -25.96 4.08
C ALA A 178 12.51 -24.64 3.29
N VAL A 179 11.33 -24.07 3.01
CA VAL A 179 11.22 -22.76 2.36
C VAL A 179 11.69 -21.67 3.30
N ARG A 180 11.29 -21.69 4.57
CA ARG A 180 11.73 -20.68 5.56
C ARG A 180 13.25 -20.73 5.78
N ALA A 181 13.81 -21.92 5.96
CA ALA A 181 15.26 -22.14 6.14
C ALA A 181 16.13 -21.57 5.01
N ARG A 182 15.63 -21.57 3.77
CA ARG A 182 16.34 -21.00 2.61
C ARG A 182 15.96 -19.55 2.27
N THR A 183 14.99 -18.95 2.97
CA THR A 183 14.47 -17.61 2.65
C THR A 183 14.59 -16.62 3.81
N ILE A 184 13.70 -16.69 4.80
CA ILE A 184 13.57 -15.70 5.88
C ILE A 184 14.40 -16.03 7.12
N GLU A 185 14.90 -17.25 7.25
CA GLU A 185 15.76 -17.70 8.35
C GLU A 185 17.25 -17.62 8.00
N ARG A 186 17.60 -17.14 6.81
CA ARG A 186 18.95 -17.14 6.24
C ARG A 186 19.19 -15.90 5.38
N THR A 187 20.41 -15.38 5.38
CA THR A 187 20.84 -14.38 4.40
C THR A 187 22.00 -14.90 3.54
N ILE A 188 22.33 -14.18 2.47
CA ILE A 188 23.50 -14.46 1.61
C ILE A 188 24.84 -14.39 2.36
N TRP A 189 24.89 -13.84 3.59
CA TRP A 189 26.07 -13.93 4.46
C TRP A 189 26.43 -15.37 4.82
N ALA A 190 25.47 -16.31 4.72
CA ALA A 190 25.72 -17.75 4.90
C ALA A 190 26.42 -18.42 3.70
N ASP A 191 26.47 -17.76 2.53
CA ASP A 191 27.06 -18.29 1.30
C ASP A 191 28.55 -17.93 1.21
N GLN A 192 29.32 -18.31 2.24
CA GLN A 192 30.77 -18.07 2.27
C GLN A 192 31.49 -18.93 1.23
N PRO A 193 32.39 -18.35 0.42
CA PRO A 193 33.26 -19.15 -0.44
C PRO A 193 34.20 -20.03 0.39
N GLU A 194 34.67 -21.13 -0.19
CA GLU A 194 35.65 -22.00 0.44
C GLU A 194 37.00 -21.89 -0.26
N GLU A 195 38.07 -21.73 0.54
CA GLU A 195 39.46 -21.80 0.10
C GLU A 195 40.19 -22.85 0.93
N ASP A 196 40.86 -23.80 0.29
CA ASP A 196 41.52 -24.95 0.95
C ASP A 196 40.62 -25.73 1.94
N GLY A 197 39.32 -25.81 1.64
CA GLY A 197 38.32 -26.51 2.47
C GLY A 197 37.95 -25.77 3.75
N LYS A 198 38.24 -24.46 3.84
CA LYS A 198 37.81 -23.58 4.93
C LYS A 198 36.94 -22.44 4.40
N PRO A 199 35.89 -22.04 5.12
CA PRO A 199 35.10 -20.88 4.74
C PRO A 199 35.93 -19.61 4.85
N VAL A 200 35.84 -18.76 3.82
CA VAL A 200 36.42 -17.43 3.76
C VAL A 200 35.30 -16.41 3.98
N GLY A 201 35.56 -15.41 4.82
CA GLY A 201 34.56 -14.39 5.13
C GLY A 201 34.20 -13.53 3.93
N ILE A 202 32.94 -13.12 3.86
CA ILE A 202 32.45 -12.24 2.78
C ILE A 202 32.79 -10.80 3.13
N ARG A 203 33.42 -10.06 2.21
CA ARG A 203 33.75 -8.65 2.41
C ARG A 203 32.51 -7.79 2.59
N LEU A 204 32.61 -6.84 3.51
CA LEU A 204 31.64 -5.78 3.70
C LEU A 204 32.00 -4.65 2.73
N VAL A 205 31.08 -4.30 1.83
CA VAL A 205 31.27 -3.22 0.85
C VAL A 205 30.26 -2.11 1.09
N ASN A 206 30.65 -0.87 0.76
CA ASN A 206 29.73 0.27 0.80
C ASN A 206 28.53 0.04 -0.15
N ASP A 207 27.31 0.39 0.28
CA ASP A 207 26.09 0.04 -0.43
C ASP A 207 25.83 0.84 -1.73
N GLU A 208 26.53 1.96 -1.92
CA GLU A 208 26.43 2.83 -3.10
C GLU A 208 27.56 2.58 -4.11
N ASN A 209 28.81 2.52 -3.65
CA ASN A 209 29.98 2.50 -4.52
C ASN A 209 30.70 1.14 -4.60
N TRP A 210 30.26 0.14 -3.83
CA TRP A 210 30.80 -1.22 -3.81
C TRP A 210 32.28 -1.35 -3.42
N LEU A 211 32.88 -0.29 -2.85
CA LEU A 211 34.25 -0.37 -2.35
C LEU A 211 34.28 -1.18 -1.03
N PRO A 212 35.19 -2.16 -0.90
CA PRO A 212 35.41 -2.88 0.35
C PRO A 212 35.80 -1.93 1.49
N LEU A 213 35.23 -2.17 2.66
CA LEU A 213 35.49 -1.37 3.86
C LEU A 213 36.76 -1.85 4.55
N ARG A 214 37.74 -0.97 4.69
CA ARG A 214 38.96 -1.22 5.45
C ARG A 214 38.79 -0.73 6.89
N ALA A 215 39.28 -1.49 7.87
CA ALA A 215 39.06 -1.14 9.27
C ALA A 215 39.72 0.20 9.68
N GLU A 216 40.86 0.55 9.07
CA GLU A 216 41.57 1.79 9.36
C GLU A 216 40.90 3.06 8.80
N ASP A 217 40.08 2.91 7.76
CA ASP A 217 39.39 4.01 7.08
C ASP A 217 38.12 4.48 7.82
N LEU A 218 37.64 3.69 8.79
CA LEU A 218 36.45 4.03 9.56
C LEU A 218 36.80 4.96 10.73
N GLU A 219 36.18 6.12 10.80
CA GLU A 219 36.38 7.09 11.89
C GLU A 219 35.43 6.84 13.07
N ILE A 220 35.84 7.19 14.29
CA ILE A 220 34.96 7.08 15.46
C ILE A 220 33.72 7.97 15.28
N GLY A 221 32.55 7.34 15.38
CA GLY A 221 31.23 7.92 15.21
C GLY A 221 30.71 7.89 13.77
N GLN A 222 31.50 7.40 12.81
CA GLN A 222 31.06 7.20 11.44
C GLN A 222 30.11 6.00 11.34
N LEU A 223 29.02 6.18 10.60
CA LEU A 223 28.16 5.10 10.13
C LEU A 223 28.30 4.98 8.61
N VAL A 224 28.51 3.76 8.13
CA VAL A 224 28.55 3.40 6.72
C VAL A 224 27.42 2.42 6.44
N ASN A 225 26.58 2.73 5.46
CA ASN A 225 25.65 1.73 4.94
C ASN A 225 26.44 0.75 4.08
N ALA A 226 26.27 -0.54 4.35
CA ALA A 226 27.05 -1.58 3.71
C ALA A 226 26.19 -2.79 3.35
N GLN A 227 26.76 -3.66 2.53
CA GLN A 227 26.13 -4.86 2.04
C GLN A 227 27.21 -5.93 1.75
N PRO A 228 26.83 -7.19 1.54
CA PRO A 228 27.78 -8.23 1.17
C PRO A 228 28.32 -8.06 -0.26
N GLU A 229 29.60 -8.33 -0.45
CA GLU A 229 30.25 -8.32 -1.77
C GLU A 229 29.63 -9.35 -2.73
N ASN A 230 29.26 -10.54 -2.24
CA ASN A 230 28.67 -11.62 -3.06
C ASN A 230 27.25 -11.31 -3.60
N LEU A 231 26.68 -10.14 -3.27
CA LEU A 231 25.52 -9.63 -4.02
C LEU A 231 25.88 -9.26 -5.47
N LEU A 232 27.15 -8.96 -5.77
CA LEU A 232 27.62 -8.67 -7.14
C LEU A 232 27.38 -9.83 -8.11
N ASP A 233 27.33 -11.06 -7.59
CA ASP A 233 27.10 -12.27 -8.37
C ASP A 233 25.61 -12.47 -8.74
N LEU A 234 24.71 -11.69 -8.13
CA LEU A 234 23.27 -11.80 -8.34
C LEU A 234 22.72 -10.70 -9.25
N HIS A 235 21.65 -11.03 -9.97
CA HIS A 235 20.96 -10.09 -10.86
C HIS A 235 19.43 -10.15 -10.70
N GLY A 236 18.76 -9.11 -11.18
CA GLY A 236 17.30 -9.06 -11.25
C GLY A 236 16.63 -9.25 -9.89
N LYS A 237 15.64 -10.15 -9.84
CA LYS A 237 14.84 -10.37 -8.62
C LYS A 237 15.65 -10.98 -7.48
N ASP A 238 16.62 -11.85 -7.78
CA ASP A 238 17.35 -12.60 -6.76
C ASP A 238 18.29 -11.66 -5.99
N LEU A 239 18.93 -10.73 -6.71
CA LEU A 239 19.65 -9.60 -6.11
C LEU A 239 18.76 -8.79 -5.17
N MET A 240 17.55 -8.44 -5.60
CA MET A 240 16.64 -7.61 -4.79
C MET A 240 16.15 -8.35 -3.55
N ILE A 241 15.86 -9.65 -3.66
CA ILE A 241 15.45 -10.50 -2.53
C ILE A 241 16.56 -10.58 -1.49
N GLU A 242 17.80 -10.87 -1.90
CA GLU A 242 18.93 -10.98 -0.97
C GLU A 242 19.33 -9.62 -0.40
N LYS A 243 19.40 -8.56 -1.22
CA LYS A 243 19.71 -7.19 -0.76
C LYS A 243 18.71 -6.68 0.27
N ALA A 244 17.43 -7.01 0.12
CA ALA A 244 16.37 -6.59 1.04
C ALA A 244 16.53 -7.12 2.47
N LYS A 245 17.27 -8.23 2.67
CA LYS A 245 17.52 -8.82 4.00
C LYS A 245 18.98 -8.75 4.44
N ALA A 246 19.93 -8.72 3.51
CA ALA A 246 21.36 -8.78 3.80
C ALA A 246 22.02 -7.41 4.03
N SER A 247 21.32 -6.31 3.75
CA SER A 247 21.85 -4.96 3.98
C SER A 247 22.18 -4.73 5.47
N ILE A 248 23.32 -4.11 5.72
CA ILE A 248 23.84 -3.83 7.06
C ILE A 248 24.20 -2.35 7.22
N ILE A 249 24.43 -1.97 8.46
CA ILE A 249 25.13 -0.75 8.84
C ILE A 249 26.41 -1.13 9.58
N VAL A 250 27.50 -0.46 9.25
CA VAL A 250 28.78 -0.57 9.93
C VAL A 250 29.02 0.72 10.66
N VAL A 251 29.26 0.64 11.97
CA VAL A 251 29.51 1.81 12.81
C VAL A 251 30.79 1.59 13.59
N ARG A 252 31.63 2.62 13.67
CA ARG A 252 32.76 2.62 14.61
C ARG A 252 32.41 3.49 15.80
N MET A 253 32.42 2.94 17.00
CA MET A 253 32.18 3.67 18.25
C MET A 253 33.45 3.64 19.12
N ASP A 254 33.53 4.54 20.11
CA ASP A 254 34.60 4.49 21.09
C ASP A 254 34.42 3.24 21.97
N PRO A 255 35.38 2.30 22.01
CA PRO A 255 35.29 1.09 22.82
C PRO A 255 35.02 1.35 24.31
N ALA A 256 35.40 2.51 24.84
CA ALA A 256 35.13 2.89 26.23
C ALA A 256 33.67 3.30 26.48
N SER A 257 32.90 3.57 25.43
CA SER A 257 31.54 4.11 25.47
C SER A 257 30.45 3.09 25.13
N ILE A 258 30.83 1.85 24.83
CA ILE A 258 29.92 0.76 24.42
C ILE A 258 29.99 -0.41 25.40
N LYS A 259 28.91 -1.18 25.46
CA LYS A 259 28.80 -2.41 26.23
C LYS A 259 28.75 -3.59 25.26
N ILE A 260 29.77 -4.44 25.33
CA ILE A 260 29.84 -5.65 24.52
C ILE A 260 29.58 -6.84 25.44
N PRO A 261 28.58 -7.68 25.17
CA PRO A 261 28.34 -8.88 25.97
C PRO A 261 29.45 -9.90 25.73
N GLU A 262 29.75 -10.71 26.75
CA GLU A 262 30.85 -11.68 26.67
C GLU A 262 30.65 -12.71 25.54
N SER A 263 29.40 -13.02 25.20
CA SER A 263 29.00 -13.90 24.09
C SER A 263 29.36 -13.38 22.70
N ARG A 264 29.60 -12.06 22.55
CA ARG A 264 29.86 -11.37 21.26
C ARG A 264 31.14 -10.55 21.30
N LYS A 265 32.03 -10.83 22.24
CA LYS A 265 33.26 -10.08 22.47
C LYS A 265 34.16 -10.03 21.23
N ASP A 266 34.12 -11.08 20.43
CA ASP A 266 34.86 -11.25 19.18
C ASP A 266 34.03 -10.89 17.92
N TRP A 267 32.86 -10.27 18.06
CA TRP A 267 32.02 -9.86 16.92
C TRP A 267 32.26 -8.40 16.49
N GLN A 268 33.42 -7.86 16.85
CA GLN A 268 33.78 -6.47 16.63
C GLN A 268 35.28 -6.32 16.41
N VAL A 269 35.65 -5.21 15.77
CA VAL A 269 37.05 -4.87 15.48
C VAL A 269 37.34 -3.48 16.01
N ALA A 270 38.01 -3.38 17.16
CA ALA A 270 38.41 -2.09 17.76
C ALA A 270 37.28 -1.03 17.83
N GLY A 271 36.07 -1.45 18.22
CA GLY A 271 34.87 -0.60 18.30
C GLY A 271 34.05 -0.54 17.01
N ILE A 272 34.48 -1.21 15.94
CA ILE A 272 33.70 -1.40 14.71
C ILE A 272 32.70 -2.54 14.93
N LEU A 273 31.42 -2.23 14.72
CA LEU A 273 30.30 -3.14 14.88
C LEU A 273 29.45 -3.12 13.61
N ALA A 274 28.90 -4.28 13.24
CA ALA A 274 27.99 -4.42 12.12
C ALA A 274 26.62 -4.90 12.59
N TYR A 275 25.56 -4.19 12.21
CA TYR A 275 24.17 -4.56 12.52
C TYR A 275 23.33 -4.65 11.26
N SER A 276 22.26 -5.44 11.28
CA SER A 276 21.30 -5.46 10.18
C SER A 276 20.70 -4.06 9.96
N LYS A 277 20.62 -3.62 8.70
CA LYS A 277 19.93 -2.38 8.31
C LYS A 277 18.41 -2.56 8.38
N ILE A 278 17.90 -3.76 8.64
CA ILE A 278 16.49 -4.08 8.49
C ILE A 278 15.79 -4.06 9.84
N CYS A 279 14.88 -3.10 10.04
CA CYS A 279 14.14 -2.92 11.27
C CYS A 279 13.37 -4.19 11.67
N THR A 280 13.47 -4.57 12.94
CA THR A 280 12.85 -5.79 13.49
C THR A 280 11.35 -5.71 13.70
N HIS A 281 10.74 -4.54 13.51
CA HIS A 281 9.30 -4.34 13.56
C HIS A 281 8.63 -4.77 12.25
N VAL A 282 8.72 -3.94 11.20
CA VAL A 282 8.05 -4.15 9.90
C VAL A 282 9.01 -4.04 8.71
N GLY A 283 10.32 -4.13 8.94
CA GLY A 283 11.30 -4.37 7.87
C GLY A 283 11.78 -3.15 7.11
N CYS A 284 11.48 -1.93 7.60
CA CYS A 284 12.05 -0.72 7.00
C CYS A 284 13.58 -0.71 7.08
N PRO A 285 14.28 -0.24 6.04
CA PRO A 285 15.71 0.03 6.13
C PRO A 285 15.97 1.22 7.06
N ILE A 286 16.92 1.09 7.99
CA ILE A 286 17.22 2.11 9.01
C ILE A 286 18.63 2.66 8.85
N SER A 287 18.77 3.99 8.86
CA SER A 287 20.06 4.66 8.65
C SER A 287 20.16 6.03 9.34
N LEU A 288 19.14 6.45 10.10
CA LEU A 288 19.18 7.70 10.85
C LEU A 288 19.99 7.50 12.12
N TRP A 289 21.18 8.09 12.18
CA TRP A 289 22.18 7.85 13.21
C TRP A 289 22.38 9.06 14.11
N GLU A 290 22.19 8.87 15.41
CA GLU A 290 22.53 9.84 16.44
C GLU A 290 23.86 9.46 17.10
N ARG A 291 24.94 10.07 16.59
CA ARG A 291 26.33 9.74 16.97
C ARG A 291 26.62 9.85 18.47
N GLN A 292 25.94 10.73 19.20
CA GLN A 292 26.25 11.03 20.61
C GLN A 292 25.68 9.99 21.59
N THR A 293 24.54 9.39 21.25
CA THR A 293 23.78 8.47 22.11
C THR A 293 23.87 7.03 21.63
N HIS A 294 24.52 6.79 20.49
CA HIS A 294 24.55 5.52 19.78
C HIS A 294 23.18 5.01 19.32
N HIS A 295 22.22 5.92 19.18
CA HIS A 295 20.88 5.55 18.75
C HIS A 295 20.76 5.52 17.23
N LEU A 296 20.17 4.43 16.74
CA LEU A 296 19.77 4.25 15.37
C LEU A 296 18.25 4.29 15.27
N LEU A 297 17.73 5.23 14.49
CA LEU A 297 16.31 5.52 14.41
C LEU A 297 15.70 4.98 13.11
N CYS A 298 14.57 4.28 13.26
CA CYS A 298 13.75 3.87 12.14
C CYS A 298 12.83 5.01 11.69
N PRO A 299 12.93 5.52 10.44
CA PRO A 299 12.11 6.64 9.98
C PRO A 299 10.62 6.29 9.85
N CYS A 300 10.27 4.99 9.77
CA CYS A 300 8.88 4.58 9.53
C CYS A 300 7.99 4.72 10.78
N HIS A 301 8.45 4.21 11.92
CA HIS A 301 7.65 4.15 13.16
C HIS A 301 8.48 4.47 14.41
N GLN A 302 9.65 5.10 14.22
CA GLN A 302 10.49 5.64 15.28
C GLN A 302 11.05 4.61 16.28
N SER A 303 11.01 3.32 15.95
CA SER A 303 11.79 2.32 16.68
C SER A 303 13.24 2.77 16.76
N THR A 304 13.76 2.88 17.97
CA THR A 304 15.11 3.35 18.24
C THR A 304 15.91 2.23 18.88
N PHE A 305 17.07 1.94 18.29
CA PHE A 305 17.96 0.87 18.71
C PHE A 305 19.26 1.48 19.25
N ASP A 306 19.71 1.05 20.42
CA ASP A 306 21.01 1.45 20.97
C ASP A 306 22.09 0.49 20.44
N LEU A 307 22.89 0.94 19.48
CA LEU A 307 23.97 0.15 18.90
C LEU A 307 25.17 0.01 19.85
N GLY A 308 25.27 0.88 20.86
CA GLY A 308 26.27 0.79 21.90
C GLY A 308 25.96 -0.26 22.96
N ASP A 309 24.73 -0.79 23.01
CA ASP A 309 24.28 -1.84 23.92
C ASP A 309 23.54 -2.93 23.12
N SER A 310 24.27 -3.72 22.34
CA SER A 310 23.76 -4.90 21.61
C SER A 310 22.58 -4.68 20.64
N GLY A 311 22.28 -3.44 20.26
CA GLY A 311 21.13 -3.13 19.40
C GLY A 311 19.79 -3.19 20.12
N VAL A 312 19.76 -3.03 21.46
CA VAL A 312 18.52 -3.09 22.24
C VAL A 312 17.53 -2.01 21.83
N VAL A 313 16.24 -2.34 21.92
CA VAL A 313 15.18 -1.36 21.63
C VAL A 313 15.02 -0.43 22.84
N VAL A 314 15.25 0.86 22.64
CA VAL A 314 15.07 1.88 23.68
C VAL A 314 13.75 2.65 23.52
N PHE A 315 13.17 2.66 22.32
CA PHE A 315 11.90 3.33 22.04
C PHE A 315 11.19 2.72 20.83
N GLY A 316 9.87 2.94 20.73
CA GLY A 316 9.03 2.59 19.59
C GLY A 316 8.52 1.14 19.59
N PRO A 317 7.83 0.71 18.51
CA PRO A 317 7.08 -0.56 18.47
C PRO A 317 7.92 -1.82 18.19
N ALA A 318 9.24 -1.69 18.01
CA ALA A 318 10.08 -2.87 17.82
C ALA A 318 10.15 -3.65 19.14
N ALA A 319 10.04 -4.98 19.08
CA ALA A 319 9.98 -5.82 20.28
C ALA A 319 11.23 -6.69 20.47
N ARG A 320 12.27 -6.52 19.63
CA ARG A 320 13.51 -7.30 19.70
C ARG A 320 14.70 -6.49 19.20
N SER A 321 15.85 -6.78 19.78
CA SER A 321 17.12 -6.13 19.43
C SER A 321 17.47 -6.36 17.96
N LEU A 322 18.20 -5.39 17.40
CA LEU A 322 18.68 -5.43 16.04
C LEU A 322 19.77 -6.52 15.91
N PRO A 323 19.65 -7.46 14.95
CA PRO A 323 20.66 -8.51 14.78
C PRO A 323 22.04 -7.92 14.49
N GLN A 324 23.05 -8.39 15.21
CA GLN A 324 24.46 -8.05 15.00
C GLN A 324 25.11 -9.10 14.12
N LEU A 325 25.92 -8.67 13.15
CA LEU A 325 26.70 -9.54 12.27
C LEU A 325 28.10 -9.73 12.87
N PRO A 326 28.59 -10.97 13.06
CA PRO A 326 29.96 -11.20 13.51
C PRO A 326 30.96 -10.82 12.40
N ILE A 327 31.90 -9.94 12.70
CA ILE A 327 32.90 -9.44 11.75
C ILE A 327 34.34 -9.66 12.25
N GLU A 328 35.28 -9.68 11.31
CA GLU A 328 36.72 -9.65 11.55
C GLU A 328 37.44 -8.91 10.40
N VAL A 329 38.77 -8.94 10.42
CA VAL A 329 39.63 -8.32 9.41
C VAL A 329 40.38 -9.42 8.68
N ASP A 330 40.39 -9.37 7.35
CA ASP A 330 41.20 -10.27 6.51
C ASP A 330 42.70 -9.87 6.53
N ASP A 331 43.56 -10.69 5.93
CA ASP A 331 45.01 -10.45 5.88
C ASP A 331 45.38 -9.14 5.17
N GLU A 332 44.49 -8.60 4.33
CA GLU A 332 44.67 -7.35 3.59
C GLU A 332 44.18 -6.12 4.37
N GLY A 333 43.48 -6.29 5.50
CA GLY A 333 42.95 -5.21 6.33
C GLY A 333 41.48 -4.85 6.10
N TYR A 334 40.76 -5.60 5.25
CA TYR A 334 39.35 -5.37 4.97
C TYR A 334 38.43 -6.08 5.96
N LEU A 335 37.28 -5.47 6.22
CA LEU A 335 36.24 -6.05 7.05
C LEU A 335 35.53 -7.19 6.31
N ILE A 336 35.47 -8.34 6.96
CA ILE A 336 34.78 -9.54 6.47
C ILE A 336 33.78 -10.06 7.51
N ALA A 337 32.70 -10.68 7.05
CA ALA A 337 31.75 -11.38 7.91
C ALA A 337 32.25 -12.80 8.22
N LYS A 338 32.28 -13.17 9.51
CA LYS A 338 32.65 -14.53 9.95
C LYS A 338 31.61 -15.58 9.59
N GLY A 339 30.38 -15.17 9.31
CA GLY A 339 29.26 -16.02 8.91
C GLY A 339 27.94 -15.23 8.85
N ASP A 340 26.82 -15.95 8.78
CA ASP A 340 25.48 -15.34 8.83
C ASP A 340 25.14 -14.80 10.23
N PHE A 341 24.04 -14.06 10.31
CA PHE A 341 23.41 -13.70 11.57
C PHE A 341 23.00 -14.95 12.36
N THR A 342 23.15 -14.89 13.68
CA THR A 342 22.71 -15.99 14.57
C THR A 342 21.20 -16.04 14.76
N VAL A 343 20.49 -14.98 14.39
CA VAL A 343 19.03 -14.87 14.45
C VAL A 343 18.49 -14.32 13.13
N PRO A 344 17.26 -14.69 12.73
CA PRO A 344 16.64 -14.13 11.53
C PRO A 344 16.58 -12.60 11.55
N VAL A 345 16.87 -11.98 10.41
CA VAL A 345 16.81 -10.53 10.20
C VAL A 345 15.40 -10.03 9.90
N GLY A 346 15.12 -8.75 10.14
CA GLY A 346 13.85 -8.11 9.79
C GLY A 346 12.65 -8.46 10.70
N PRO A 347 11.40 -8.38 10.22
CA PRO A 347 10.22 -8.65 11.05
C PRO A 347 10.18 -10.06 11.64
N SER A 348 9.48 -10.23 12.76
CA SER A 348 9.16 -11.56 13.28
C SER A 348 8.11 -12.28 12.42
N PHE A 349 8.06 -13.60 12.53
CA PHE A 349 7.05 -14.46 11.91
C PHE A 349 6.59 -15.54 12.91
N PHE A 350 5.44 -16.16 12.65
CA PHE A 350 4.75 -17.02 13.61
C PHE A 350 5.58 -18.22 14.08
N GLU A 351 6.38 -18.81 13.19
CA GLU A 351 7.15 -20.01 13.47
C GLU A 351 8.58 -19.74 13.99
N ARG A 352 8.93 -18.47 14.20
CA ARG A 352 10.25 -18.07 14.71
C ARG A 352 10.41 -18.52 16.16
N ASP A 353 11.48 -19.26 16.45
CA ASP A 353 11.84 -19.64 17.82
C ASP A 353 12.73 -18.57 18.46
N SER A 354 12.18 -17.80 19.41
CA SER A 354 12.92 -16.74 20.11
C SER A 354 13.60 -17.17 21.40
N ARG A 355 13.41 -18.43 21.84
CA ARG A 355 13.85 -18.88 23.17
C ARG A 355 15.37 -18.87 23.37
N HIS A 356 16.13 -18.82 22.28
CA HIS A 356 17.58 -18.89 22.27
C HIS A 356 18.23 -17.73 21.49
N ASP A 357 17.50 -16.65 21.23
CA ASP A 357 18.03 -15.50 20.47
C ASP A 357 19.21 -14.82 21.18
N PHE A 358 19.19 -14.84 22.51
CA PHE A 358 20.10 -14.08 23.36
C PHE A 358 20.55 -14.93 24.54
N VAL A 359 21.83 -14.83 24.89
CA VAL A 359 22.34 -15.42 26.15
C VAL A 359 22.06 -14.44 27.29
N LYS A 360 21.90 -14.96 28.52
CA LYS A 360 21.73 -14.09 29.69
C LYS A 360 22.92 -13.13 29.81
N GLY A 361 22.64 -11.83 29.71
CA GLY A 361 23.66 -10.77 29.70
C GLY A 361 23.92 -10.14 28.34
N ASP A 362 23.22 -10.58 27.28
CA ASP A 362 23.27 -9.94 25.95
C ASP A 362 22.49 -8.61 25.88
N ASN A 363 21.66 -8.34 26.90
CA ASN A 363 20.75 -7.21 27.10
C ASN A 363 19.68 -6.99 26.03
#